data_AF-A0AB35I3U7-F1
#
_entry.id   AF-A0AB35I3U7-F1
#
_cell.length_a   1.000
_cell.length_b   1.000
_cell.length_c   1.000
_cell.angle_alpha   90.00
_cell.angle_beta   90.00
_cell.angle_gamma   90.00
#
_symmetry.space_group_name_H-M   'P 1'
#
loop_
_entity.id
_entity.type
_entity.pdbx_description
1 polymer ?
#
loop_
_entity_poly.entity_id
_entity_poly.type
_entity_poly.pdbx_seq_one_letter_code
_entity_poly.pdbx_strand_id
1 'polypeptide(L)'
;MLLNGRDWVEFPVVPDKDNSRRLGSESIAKFCSKELMISLVNHRTRIEHFSGYVFFIAFLVAVLAVSGWVYIHWHKREAVYEIEKTIRYSFLVKNKTAEYLESASLKVFAPVRQNSYQLMEEITANKPFEIQLDQSGNQSLIFKLKGVPPYGSEVISITAEMKLSRAPQPFSLNEKSLLIAEPNIEVDALEIRDLAEKLDGNVRKIAAWIFNNVKDVGYIAEDRGARYALTRLRGDCTEFASAFVALARASGVPSRMVGGFILENSSKLQAESYHNWAEYKFGDAWKILDAQSNIVDSGYGQYISFYNFDGFSRLENSQRFLSYDQRLFVQML
;
A
#
# COMPACT_ATOMS: atom_id res chain seq x y z
N MET A 1 -12.88 -19.80 -58.64
CA MET A 1 -14.26 -20.31 -58.87
C MET A 1 -15.19 -19.31 -58.21
N LEU A 2 -15.92 -18.45 -58.94
CA LEU A 2 -17.14 -18.73 -59.75
C LEU A 2 -18.29 -19.22 -58.84
N LEU A 3 -19.53 -18.69 -58.80
CA LEU A 3 -20.25 -17.45 -59.24
C LEU A 3 -21.43 -17.24 -58.22
N ASN A 4 -22.38 -16.28 -58.22
CA ASN A 4 -22.87 -15.16 -59.06
C ASN A 4 -23.65 -14.19 -58.10
N GLY A 5 -24.26 -13.05 -58.47
CA GLY A 5 -24.24 -12.23 -59.69
C GLY A 5 -25.57 -11.47 -59.96
N ARG A 6 -25.48 -10.18 -60.34
CA ARG A 6 -26.55 -9.29 -60.89
C ARG A 6 -27.60 -8.79 -59.85
N ASP A 7 -28.37 -7.71 -60.05
CA ASP A 7 -28.84 -7.03 -61.28
C ASP A 7 -28.50 -5.53 -61.44
N TRP A 8 -28.87 -4.97 -62.61
CA TRP A 8 -28.60 -3.63 -63.15
C TRP A 8 -29.90 -2.85 -63.42
N VAL A 9 -29.81 -1.52 -63.53
CA VAL A 9 -30.77 -0.67 -64.28
C VAL A 9 -30.00 0.42 -65.05
N GLU A 10 -30.45 0.76 -66.27
CA GLU A 10 -29.77 1.66 -67.22
C GLU A 10 -30.71 2.75 -67.80
N PHE A 11 -30.12 3.91 -68.15
CA PHE A 11 -30.39 4.90 -69.24
C PHE A 11 -31.84 5.26 -69.70
N PRO A 12 -32.12 6.52 -70.14
CA PRO A 12 -31.66 7.10 -71.45
C PRO A 12 -30.86 8.42 -71.28
N VAL A 13 -29.84 8.79 -72.08
CA VAL A 13 -29.70 9.07 -73.54
C VAL A 13 -30.05 10.52 -73.95
N VAL A 14 -29.13 11.14 -74.71
CA VAL A 14 -29.16 12.52 -75.26
C VAL A 14 -29.10 12.45 -76.79
N PRO A 15 -29.82 13.34 -77.53
CA PRO A 15 -29.18 14.03 -78.66
C PRO A 15 -29.74 15.46 -78.94
N ASP A 16 -29.26 16.27 -79.91
CA ASP A 16 -27.90 16.66 -80.35
C ASP A 16 -28.00 17.73 -81.48
N LYS A 17 -27.00 18.62 -81.64
CA LYS A 17 -26.76 19.58 -82.78
C LYS A 17 -27.81 20.70 -83.00
N ASP A 18 -27.65 21.73 -83.85
CA ASP A 18 -26.60 22.21 -84.80
C ASP A 18 -26.86 23.73 -85.11
N ASN A 19 -26.06 24.60 -85.76
CA ASN A 19 -24.67 24.60 -86.26
C ASN A 19 -24.14 26.06 -86.47
N SER A 20 -22.81 26.22 -86.60
CA SER A 20 -22.08 27.12 -87.53
C SER A 20 -22.13 28.67 -87.51
N ARG A 21 -20.92 29.24 -87.28
CA ARG A 21 -20.14 30.17 -88.16
C ARG A 21 -20.27 31.73 -88.11
N ARG A 22 -19.13 32.31 -87.68
CA ARG A 22 -18.23 33.31 -88.34
C ARG A 22 -18.37 34.84 -88.08
N LEU A 23 -17.18 35.47 -88.11
CA LEU A 23 -16.84 36.91 -88.03
C LEU A 23 -17.11 37.57 -86.65
N GLY A 24 -16.23 38.40 -86.08
CA GLY A 24 -14.85 38.76 -86.45
C GLY A 24 -14.23 39.79 -85.47
N SER A 25 -12.89 39.97 -85.51
CA SER A 25 -12.07 41.08 -84.94
C SER A 25 -12.23 41.51 -83.47
N GLU A 26 -11.10 41.55 -82.74
CA GLU A 26 -10.74 42.45 -81.63
C GLU A 26 -11.64 42.47 -80.37
N SER A 27 -11.10 42.23 -79.16
CA SER A 27 -10.11 43.11 -78.52
C SER A 27 -9.35 42.42 -77.36
N ILE A 28 -8.43 43.14 -76.70
CA ILE A 28 -7.42 42.60 -75.78
C ILE A 28 -7.67 42.98 -74.31
N ALA A 29 -7.36 42.05 -73.41
CA ALA A 29 -7.12 42.17 -71.95
C ALA A 29 -8.31 42.29 -70.98
N LYS A 30 -7.98 42.10 -69.69
CA LYS A 30 -8.80 42.26 -68.46
C LYS A 30 -9.84 41.18 -68.13
N PHE A 31 -9.51 39.89 -68.26
CA PHE A 31 -10.26 38.83 -67.51
C PHE A 31 -9.41 37.68 -66.94
N CYS A 32 -8.16 37.92 -66.52
CA CYS A 32 -7.44 36.97 -65.65
C CYS A 32 -6.34 37.66 -64.82
N SER A 33 -6.68 38.10 -63.60
CA SER A 33 -5.68 38.43 -62.56
C SER A 33 -6.29 38.48 -61.16
N LYS A 34 -7.45 39.14 -60.97
CA LYS A 34 -8.10 39.25 -59.65
C LYS A 34 -8.45 37.90 -59.04
N GLU A 35 -9.08 36.99 -59.77
CA GLU A 35 -9.47 35.67 -59.21
C GLU A 35 -8.26 34.80 -58.87
N LEU A 36 -7.23 34.77 -59.73
CA LEU A 36 -6.00 34.02 -59.45
C LEU A 36 -5.27 34.56 -58.21
N MET A 37 -5.21 35.89 -58.06
CA MET A 37 -4.62 36.54 -56.88
C MET A 37 -5.45 36.29 -55.62
N ILE A 38 -6.78 36.36 -55.69
CA ILE A 38 -7.68 36.06 -54.55
C ILE A 38 -7.55 34.59 -54.15
N SER A 39 -7.46 33.67 -55.11
CA SER A 39 -7.23 32.24 -54.87
C SER A 39 -5.90 31.98 -54.17
N LEU A 40 -4.79 32.53 -54.70
CA LEU A 40 -3.46 32.38 -54.11
C LEU A 40 -3.34 33.04 -52.73
N VAL A 41 -3.95 34.21 -52.52
CA VAL A 41 -4.00 34.87 -51.21
C VAL A 41 -4.80 34.03 -50.21
N ASN A 42 -5.99 33.53 -50.57
CA ASN A 42 -6.79 32.65 -49.71
C ASN A 42 -6.10 31.31 -49.42
N HIS A 43 -5.31 30.78 -50.35
CA HIS A 43 -4.56 29.55 -50.13
C HIS A 43 -3.35 29.78 -49.20
N ARG A 44 -2.70 30.95 -49.31
CA ARG A 44 -1.59 31.35 -48.44
C ARG A 44 -2.06 31.63 -47.01
N THR A 45 -3.14 32.41 -46.84
CA THR A 45 -3.71 32.65 -45.50
C THR A 45 -4.26 31.38 -44.87
N ARG A 46 -4.85 30.44 -45.63
CA ARG A 46 -5.22 29.11 -45.11
C ARG A 46 -4.01 28.32 -44.60
N ILE A 47 -2.87 28.34 -45.30
CA ILE A 47 -1.65 27.66 -44.86
C ILE A 47 -1.07 28.34 -43.61
N GLU A 48 -1.03 29.67 -43.57
CA GLU A 48 -0.54 30.43 -42.41
C GLU A 48 -1.45 30.24 -41.17
N HIS A 49 -2.77 30.22 -41.33
CA HIS A 49 -3.71 29.87 -40.25
C HIS A 49 -3.60 28.41 -39.80
N PHE A 50 -3.44 27.45 -40.73
CA PHE A 50 -3.27 26.03 -40.38
C PHE A 50 -1.95 25.80 -39.62
N SER A 51 -0.87 26.42 -40.09
CA SER A 51 0.43 26.44 -39.40
C SER A 51 0.28 27.02 -37.98
N GLY A 52 -0.34 28.20 -37.85
CA GLY A 52 -0.61 28.82 -36.54
C GLY A 52 -1.45 27.94 -35.61
N TYR A 53 -2.42 27.19 -36.14
CA TYR A 53 -3.25 26.27 -35.36
C TYR A 53 -2.46 25.04 -34.88
N VAL A 54 -1.60 24.48 -35.73
CA VAL A 54 -0.69 23.38 -35.36
C VAL A 54 0.32 23.85 -34.31
N PHE A 55 0.92 25.03 -34.46
CA PHE A 55 1.79 25.63 -33.43
C PHE A 55 1.05 25.90 -32.12
N PHE A 56 -0.20 26.39 -32.16
CA PHE A 56 -1.00 26.63 -30.96
C PHE A 56 -1.33 25.32 -30.23
N ILE A 57 -1.73 24.27 -30.95
CA ILE A 57 -1.96 22.94 -30.35
C ILE A 57 -0.67 22.36 -29.77
N ALA A 58 0.45 22.42 -30.49
CA ALA A 58 1.74 21.94 -30.01
C ALA A 58 2.20 22.69 -28.75
N PHE A 59 2.00 24.01 -28.70
CA PHE A 59 2.25 24.84 -27.52
C PHE A 59 1.34 24.47 -26.35
N LEU A 60 0.04 24.27 -26.57
CA LEU A 60 -0.91 23.86 -25.54
C LEU A 60 -0.55 22.48 -24.95
N VAL A 61 -0.19 21.51 -25.81
CA VAL A 61 0.29 20.19 -25.41
C VAL A 61 1.60 20.28 -24.62
N ALA A 62 2.54 21.13 -25.03
CA ALA A 62 3.77 21.38 -24.28
C ALA A 62 3.50 22.01 -22.90
N VAL A 63 2.59 22.98 -22.81
CA VAL A 63 2.18 23.60 -21.54
C VAL A 63 1.47 22.60 -20.62
N LEU A 64 0.65 21.70 -21.17
CA LEU A 64 0.00 20.62 -20.41
C LEU A 64 1.02 19.54 -19.96
N ALA A 65 2.00 19.20 -20.80
CA ALA A 65 3.07 18.28 -20.44
C ALA A 65 4.00 18.86 -19.36
N VAL A 66 4.37 20.15 -19.47
CA VAL A 66 5.19 20.84 -18.46
C VAL A 66 4.41 21.04 -17.17
N SER A 67 3.15 21.47 -17.22
CA SER A 67 2.33 21.62 -16.00
C SER A 67 2.05 20.27 -15.32
N GLY A 68 1.82 19.19 -16.09
CA GLY A 68 1.75 17.83 -15.58
C GLY A 68 3.07 17.35 -14.96
N TRP A 69 4.22 17.62 -15.60
CA TRP A 69 5.54 17.26 -15.08
C TRP A 69 5.89 18.02 -13.79
N VAL A 70 5.62 19.33 -13.75
CA VAL A 70 5.77 20.16 -12.55
C VAL A 70 4.81 19.68 -11.45
N TYR A 71 3.55 19.39 -11.78
CA TYR A 71 2.59 18.85 -10.81
C TYR A 71 3.09 17.53 -10.20
N ILE A 72 3.57 16.59 -11.04
CA ILE A 72 4.12 15.31 -10.59
C ILE A 72 5.38 15.51 -9.71
N HIS A 73 6.32 16.38 -10.09
CA HIS A 73 7.51 16.63 -9.27
C HIS A 73 7.21 17.39 -7.96
N TRP A 74 6.28 18.36 -7.99
CA TRP A 74 5.90 19.15 -6.82
C TRP A 74 5.13 18.33 -5.77
N HIS A 75 4.37 17.32 -6.21
CA HIS A 75 3.64 16.41 -5.31
C HIS A 75 4.45 15.16 -4.93
N LYS A 76 5.53 14.83 -5.65
CA LYS A 76 6.53 13.85 -5.20
C LYS A 76 7.39 14.44 -4.07
N ARG A 77 6.83 14.46 -2.86
CA ARG A 77 7.64 14.52 -1.65
C ARG A 77 8.43 13.21 -1.55
N GLU A 78 9.75 13.31 -1.46
CA GLU A 78 10.56 12.16 -1.07
C GLU A 78 10.22 11.77 0.38
N ALA A 79 10.14 10.47 0.65
CA ALA A 79 9.73 9.97 1.96
C ALA A 79 10.84 10.24 3.00
N VAL A 80 10.54 11.12 3.96
CA VAL A 80 11.49 11.52 5.00
C VAL A 80 11.41 10.55 6.18
N TYR A 81 12.54 9.94 6.54
CA TYR A 81 12.72 9.16 7.76
C TYR A 81 13.94 9.73 8.49
N GLU A 82 13.72 10.58 9.50
CA GLU A 82 14.76 11.43 10.08
C GLU A 82 15.08 11.15 11.57
N ILE A 83 14.43 10.17 12.19
CA ILE A 83 14.73 9.68 13.55
C ILE A 83 15.53 8.38 13.44
N GLU A 84 16.84 8.44 13.67
CA GLU A 84 17.66 7.22 13.78
C GLU A 84 17.27 6.40 15.02
N LYS A 85 17.07 5.10 14.86
CA LYS A 85 16.69 4.16 15.93
C LYS A 85 17.48 2.86 15.76
N THR A 86 18.45 2.62 16.65
CA THR A 86 19.02 1.28 16.84
C THR A 86 18.16 0.53 17.84
N ILE A 87 17.69 -0.66 17.49
CA ILE A 87 17.06 -1.59 18.43
C ILE A 87 17.93 -2.83 18.63
N ARG A 88 17.90 -3.38 19.84
CA ARG A 88 18.62 -4.62 20.20
C ARG A 88 17.66 -5.57 20.90
N TYR A 89 17.72 -6.84 20.53
CA TYR A 89 16.95 -7.91 21.14
C TYR A 89 17.77 -9.18 21.16
N SER A 90 17.44 -10.11 22.06
CA SER A 90 18.24 -11.32 22.25
C SER A 90 17.37 -12.49 22.68
N PHE A 91 17.80 -13.69 22.32
CA PHE A 91 17.14 -14.94 22.68
C PHE A 91 18.13 -15.86 23.38
N LEU A 92 17.81 -16.27 24.61
CA LEU A 92 18.41 -17.44 25.23
C LEU A 92 17.88 -18.67 24.48
N VAL A 93 18.79 -19.40 23.86
CA VAL A 93 18.51 -20.69 23.23
C VAL A 93 19.19 -21.77 24.04
N LYS A 94 18.41 -22.75 24.52
CA LYS A 94 18.91 -23.87 25.31
C LYS A 94 18.48 -25.20 24.70
N ASN A 95 19.41 -26.12 24.50
CA ASN A 95 19.07 -27.52 24.27
C ASN A 95 18.43 -28.09 25.56
N LYS A 96 17.22 -28.64 25.48
CA LYS A 96 16.53 -29.21 26.66
C LYS A 96 16.74 -30.72 26.83
N THR A 97 17.56 -31.32 25.97
CA THR A 97 17.80 -32.77 25.89
C THR A 97 19.20 -33.15 26.37
N ALA A 98 19.40 -34.44 26.63
CA ALA A 98 20.70 -35.06 26.85
C ALA A 98 21.47 -35.36 25.53
N GLU A 99 20.89 -35.05 24.38
CA GLU A 99 21.45 -35.38 23.06
C GLU A 99 22.27 -34.22 22.49
N TYR A 100 23.24 -34.54 21.63
CA TYR A 100 23.96 -33.54 20.85
C TYR A 100 23.17 -33.21 19.58
N LEU A 101 22.85 -31.94 19.36
CA LEU A 101 22.06 -31.52 18.19
C LEU A 101 23.01 -31.09 17.07
N GLU A 102 23.29 -32.00 16.12
CA GLU A 102 24.10 -31.69 14.92
C GLU A 102 23.59 -30.45 14.19
N SER A 103 22.26 -30.36 14.04
CA SER A 103 21.57 -29.14 13.62
C SER A 103 20.24 -28.96 14.34
N ALA A 104 19.91 -27.71 14.64
CA ALA A 104 18.59 -27.24 15.06
C ALA A 104 18.28 -25.88 14.41
N SER A 105 17.00 -25.54 14.22
CA SER A 105 16.58 -24.28 13.61
C SER A 105 15.89 -23.36 14.62
N LEU A 106 16.19 -22.07 14.54
CA LEU A 106 15.40 -20.99 15.13
C LEU A 106 15.02 -19.98 14.04
N LYS A 107 13.72 -19.74 13.85
CA LYS A 107 13.15 -18.62 13.11
C LYS A 107 12.66 -17.58 14.11
N VAL A 108 12.97 -16.30 13.90
CA VAL A 108 12.41 -15.16 14.67
C VAL A 108 11.96 -14.07 13.72
N PHE A 109 11.00 -13.23 14.10
CA PHE A 109 10.68 -12.03 13.32
C PHE A 109 11.73 -10.92 13.49
N ALA A 110 11.75 -10.04 12.49
CA ALA A 110 12.53 -8.81 12.45
C ALA A 110 11.63 -7.65 11.99
N PRO A 111 12.06 -6.38 12.17
CA PRO A 111 11.26 -5.23 11.79
C PRO A 111 10.81 -5.29 10.33
N VAL A 112 9.57 -4.87 10.04
CA VAL A 112 9.07 -4.71 8.66
C VAL A 112 10.01 -3.77 7.89
N ARG A 113 10.39 -4.15 6.66
CA ARG A 113 11.44 -3.45 5.92
C ARG A 113 11.11 -1.98 5.68
N GLN A 114 9.88 -1.67 5.31
CA GLN A 114 9.40 -0.31 5.11
C GLN A 114 7.88 -0.24 5.31
N ASN A 115 7.40 0.85 5.90
CA ASN A 115 6.00 1.29 5.84
C ASN A 115 5.94 2.83 5.74
N SER A 116 4.79 3.43 6.02
CA SER A 116 4.61 4.89 6.01
C SER A 116 5.52 5.66 6.98
N TYR A 117 6.15 5.05 7.97
CA TYR A 117 6.89 5.79 8.98
C TYR A 117 8.16 5.09 9.49
N GLN A 118 8.43 3.84 9.10
CA GLN A 118 9.61 3.06 9.42
C GLN A 118 10.34 2.66 8.12
N LEU A 119 11.68 2.72 8.14
CA LEU A 119 12.58 2.24 7.10
C LEU A 119 13.75 1.48 7.76
N MET A 120 13.81 0.17 7.57
CA MET A 120 14.91 -0.68 8.04
C MET A 120 16.10 -0.57 7.08
N GLU A 121 17.28 -0.24 7.60
CA GLU A 121 18.51 -0.07 6.83
C GLU A 121 19.42 -1.29 6.94
N GLU A 122 19.72 -1.76 8.17
CA GLU A 122 20.55 -2.94 8.40
C GLU A 122 20.02 -3.82 9.55
N ILE A 123 20.23 -5.15 9.44
CA ILE A 123 20.06 -6.12 10.52
C ILE A 123 21.36 -6.91 10.65
N THR A 124 21.94 -6.95 11.85
CA THR A 124 23.12 -7.75 12.20
C THR A 124 22.82 -8.68 13.37
N ALA A 125 23.59 -9.77 13.49
CA ALA A 125 23.48 -10.68 14.63
C ALA A 125 24.83 -11.35 14.94
N ASN A 126 24.98 -11.87 16.15
CA ASN A 126 26.18 -12.63 16.58
C ASN A 126 26.25 -14.07 16.01
N LYS A 127 25.33 -14.43 15.11
CA LYS A 127 25.24 -15.73 14.42
C LYS A 127 24.79 -15.50 12.97
N PRO A 128 25.21 -16.34 12.01
CA PRO A 128 24.71 -16.26 10.63
C PRO A 128 23.22 -16.63 10.57
N PHE A 129 22.47 -15.92 9.73
CA PHE A 129 21.05 -16.14 9.47
C PHE A 129 20.73 -15.95 7.98
N GLU A 130 19.58 -16.49 7.58
CA GLU A 130 18.95 -16.23 6.28
C GLU A 130 17.70 -15.36 6.51
N ILE A 131 17.47 -14.34 5.68
CA ILE A 131 16.23 -13.55 5.72
C ILE A 131 15.18 -14.23 4.85
N GLN A 132 14.02 -14.53 5.44
CA GLN A 132 12.80 -14.93 4.74
C GLN A 132 11.78 -13.78 4.80
N LEU A 133 11.15 -13.50 3.66
CA LEU A 133 9.97 -12.64 3.56
C LEU A 133 8.72 -13.51 3.38
N ASP A 134 7.58 -13.05 3.88
CA ASP A 134 6.27 -13.53 3.45
C ASP A 134 5.64 -12.58 2.41
N GLN A 135 4.43 -12.92 1.95
CA GLN A 135 3.66 -12.16 0.96
C GLN A 135 3.26 -10.75 1.44
N SER A 136 3.28 -10.49 2.75
CA SER A 136 2.93 -9.22 3.39
C SER A 136 4.17 -8.41 3.78
N GLY A 137 5.35 -8.84 3.33
CA GLY A 137 6.63 -8.15 3.53
C GLY A 137 7.21 -8.29 4.93
N ASN A 138 6.69 -9.22 5.74
CA ASN A 138 7.16 -9.42 7.11
C ASN A 138 8.52 -10.13 7.09
N GLN A 139 9.48 -9.62 7.85
CA GLN A 139 10.85 -10.13 7.84
C GLN A 139 11.04 -11.19 8.92
N SER A 140 11.67 -12.30 8.55
CA SER A 140 12.06 -13.36 9.49
C SER A 140 13.53 -13.71 9.34
N LEU A 141 14.25 -13.84 10.45
CA LEU A 141 15.64 -14.32 10.48
C LEU A 141 15.65 -15.81 10.82
N ILE A 142 16.27 -16.64 9.98
CA ILE A 142 16.38 -18.08 10.17
C ILE A 142 17.83 -18.43 10.52
N PHE A 143 18.05 -18.77 11.79
CA PHE A 143 19.33 -19.24 12.32
C PHE A 143 19.40 -20.77 12.22
N LYS A 144 20.45 -21.27 11.57
CA LYS A 144 20.78 -22.71 11.46
C LYS A 144 21.86 -23.03 12.47
N LEU A 145 21.44 -23.38 13.68
CA LEU A 145 22.32 -23.68 14.81
C LEU A 145 22.96 -25.05 14.59
N LYS A 146 24.29 -25.12 14.69
CA LYS A 146 25.07 -26.34 14.46
C LYS A 146 25.77 -26.78 15.72
N GLY A 147 25.67 -28.07 16.05
CA GLY A 147 26.41 -28.70 17.13
C GLY A 147 26.05 -28.21 18.53
N VAL A 148 24.76 -28.04 18.83
CA VAL A 148 24.31 -27.57 20.16
C VAL A 148 24.48 -28.71 21.19
N PRO A 149 25.32 -28.55 22.23
CA PRO A 149 25.65 -29.65 23.13
C PRO A 149 24.50 -29.99 24.11
N PRO A 150 24.51 -31.20 24.72
CA PRO A 150 23.55 -31.61 25.75
C PRO A 150 23.38 -30.55 26.85
N TYR A 151 22.14 -30.17 27.14
CA TYR A 151 21.76 -29.10 28.08
C TYR A 151 22.41 -27.71 27.87
N GLY A 152 23.16 -27.53 26.78
CA GLY A 152 23.91 -26.32 26.47
C GLY A 152 22.99 -25.13 26.20
N SER A 153 23.49 -23.94 26.54
CA SER A 153 22.79 -22.68 26.34
C SER A 153 23.69 -21.69 25.62
N GLU A 154 23.11 -20.94 24.69
CA GLU A 154 23.74 -19.80 24.02
C GLU A 154 22.77 -18.62 23.92
N VAL A 155 23.31 -17.41 23.73
CA VAL A 155 22.52 -16.21 23.49
C VAL A 155 22.71 -15.77 22.05
N ILE A 156 21.60 -15.65 21.32
CA ILE A 156 21.57 -15.09 19.98
C ILE A 156 21.13 -13.63 20.12
N SER A 157 22.01 -12.70 19.77
CA SER A 157 21.77 -11.27 19.88
C SER A 157 21.66 -10.64 18.50
N ILE A 158 20.59 -9.88 18.29
CA ILE A 158 20.26 -9.21 17.04
C ILE A 158 20.25 -7.70 17.29
N THR A 159 20.79 -6.95 16.35
CA THR A 159 20.71 -5.50 16.27
C THR A 159 20.06 -5.13 14.95
N ALA A 160 19.06 -4.25 14.97
CA ALA A 160 18.47 -3.69 13.77
C ALA A 160 18.59 -2.17 13.81
N GLU A 161 19.05 -1.60 12.71
CA GLU A 161 19.26 -0.16 12.52
C GLU A 161 18.29 0.33 11.47
N MET A 162 17.52 1.36 11.84
CA MET A 162 16.40 1.86 11.07
C MET A 162 16.24 3.36 11.27
N LYS A 163 15.53 3.99 10.34
CA LYS A 163 15.06 5.37 10.47
C LYS A 163 13.53 5.39 10.58
N LEU A 164 13.03 6.18 11.52
CA LEU A 164 11.61 6.46 11.71
C LEU A 164 11.30 7.90 11.27
N SER A 165 10.05 8.17 10.91
CA SER A 165 9.54 9.50 10.58
C SER A 165 8.75 10.09 11.74
N ARG A 166 8.73 11.43 11.88
CA ARG A 166 7.78 12.11 12.79
C ARG A 166 6.33 12.10 12.30
N ALA A 167 6.12 11.87 11.00
CA ALA A 167 4.81 11.97 10.32
C ALA A 167 4.64 10.84 9.27
N PRO A 168 3.41 10.45 8.92
CA PRO A 168 3.18 9.36 7.98
C PRO A 168 3.50 9.82 6.54
N GLN A 169 4.47 9.15 5.92
CA GLN A 169 4.93 9.31 4.55
C GLN A 169 4.04 8.53 3.55
N PRO A 170 4.03 8.89 2.26
CA PRO A 170 3.26 8.19 1.24
C PRO A 170 3.67 6.71 1.12
N PHE A 171 2.71 5.78 1.19
CA PHE A 171 3.00 4.34 1.13
C PHE A 171 1.82 3.57 0.54
N SER A 172 2.08 2.79 -0.52
CA SER A 172 1.06 2.08 -1.28
C SER A 172 0.94 0.61 -0.87
N LEU A 173 -0.29 0.15 -0.66
CA LEU A 173 -0.65 -1.24 -0.41
C LEU A 173 -1.89 -1.60 -1.25
N ASN A 174 -2.23 -2.88 -1.33
CA ASN A 174 -3.48 -3.31 -1.96
C ASN A 174 -4.67 -2.99 -1.02
N GLU A 175 -5.23 -1.79 -1.16
CA GLU A 175 -6.37 -1.32 -0.36
C GLU A 175 -7.61 -2.23 -0.48
N LYS A 176 -7.81 -2.91 -1.62
CA LYS A 176 -8.98 -3.77 -1.84
C LYS A 176 -9.00 -5.00 -0.93
N SER A 177 -7.84 -5.61 -0.68
CA SER A 177 -7.71 -6.70 0.30
C SER A 177 -7.82 -6.20 1.75
N LEU A 178 -7.66 -4.90 1.99
CA LEU A 178 -7.73 -4.29 3.32
C LEU A 178 -9.08 -3.62 3.61
N LEU A 179 -10.12 -4.00 2.85
CA LEU A 179 -11.52 -3.62 3.03
C LEU A 179 -12.46 -4.82 3.31
N ILE A 180 -12.01 -6.05 3.06
CA ILE A 180 -12.83 -7.27 3.21
C ILE A 180 -12.72 -7.89 4.60
N ALA A 181 -13.63 -8.80 4.93
CA ALA A 181 -13.50 -9.67 6.10
C ALA A 181 -12.34 -10.67 5.94
N GLU A 182 -11.67 -10.96 7.05
CA GLU A 182 -10.63 -12.00 7.16
C GLU A 182 -10.69 -12.60 8.59
N PRO A 183 -9.90 -13.64 8.94
CA PRO A 183 -9.91 -14.22 10.29
C PRO A 183 -9.73 -13.13 11.36
N ASN A 184 -10.53 -13.20 12.42
CA ASN A 184 -10.60 -12.23 13.52
C ASN A 184 -11.07 -10.79 13.12
N ILE A 185 -11.42 -10.54 11.86
CA ILE A 185 -11.92 -9.25 11.34
C ILE A 185 -13.27 -9.47 10.64
N GLU A 186 -14.35 -9.65 11.41
CA GLU A 186 -15.66 -10.05 10.90
C GLU A 186 -16.48 -8.90 10.29
N VAL A 187 -15.93 -8.16 9.32
CA VAL A 187 -16.52 -6.94 8.70
C VAL A 187 -18.01 -7.08 8.33
N ASP A 188 -18.42 -8.25 7.83
CA ASP A 188 -19.80 -8.51 7.40
C ASP A 188 -20.79 -8.79 8.54
N ALA A 189 -20.34 -8.92 9.79
CA ALA A 189 -21.20 -9.18 10.94
C ALA A 189 -22.17 -8.01 11.19
N LEU A 190 -23.45 -8.34 11.41
CA LEU A 190 -24.51 -7.35 11.61
C LEU A 190 -24.18 -6.38 12.74
N GLU A 191 -23.68 -6.87 13.89
CA GLU A 191 -23.35 -6.02 15.04
C GLU A 191 -22.22 -5.02 14.76
N ILE A 192 -21.32 -5.35 13.83
CA ILE A 192 -20.20 -4.49 13.41
C ILE A 192 -20.70 -3.46 12.41
N ARG A 193 -21.50 -3.87 11.42
CA ARG A 193 -22.08 -2.95 10.41
C ARG A 193 -23.02 -1.93 11.04
N ASP A 194 -23.92 -2.37 11.92
CA ASP A 194 -24.81 -1.54 12.72
C ASP A 194 -24.06 -0.47 13.53
N LEU A 195 -22.92 -0.83 14.11
CA LEU A 195 -22.11 0.05 14.94
C LEU A 195 -21.26 1.00 14.09
N ALA A 196 -20.73 0.53 12.97
CA ALA A 196 -19.99 1.33 12.00
C ALA A 196 -20.87 2.45 11.39
N GLU A 197 -22.15 2.17 11.12
CA GLU A 197 -23.14 3.16 10.70
C GLU A 197 -23.44 4.17 11.80
N LYS A 198 -23.72 3.72 13.04
CA LYS A 198 -23.97 4.58 14.21
C LYS A 198 -22.76 5.48 14.55
N LEU A 199 -21.55 5.08 14.18
CA LEU A 199 -20.31 5.83 14.37
C LEU A 199 -19.91 6.69 13.16
N ASP A 200 -20.74 6.76 12.11
CA ASP A 200 -20.62 7.72 11.00
C ASP A 200 -19.23 7.65 10.31
N GLY A 201 -18.66 6.44 10.25
CA GLY A 201 -17.35 6.16 9.65
C GLY A 201 -16.15 6.92 10.20
N ASN A 202 -16.33 7.69 11.27
CA ASN A 202 -15.32 8.61 11.73
C ASN A 202 -14.29 7.89 12.60
N VAL A 203 -13.09 7.69 12.07
CA VAL A 203 -11.96 7.02 12.73
C VAL A 203 -11.73 7.46 14.19
N ARG A 204 -11.89 8.75 14.51
CA ARG A 204 -11.74 9.26 15.89
C ARG A 204 -12.96 8.93 16.77
N LYS A 205 -14.19 8.93 16.24
CA LYS A 205 -15.37 8.41 16.96
C LYS A 205 -15.23 6.90 17.22
N ILE A 206 -14.72 6.14 16.25
CA ILE A 206 -14.53 4.68 16.38
C ILE A 206 -13.50 4.36 17.46
N ALA A 207 -12.30 4.96 17.40
CA ALA A 207 -11.28 4.78 18.44
C ALA A 207 -11.79 5.16 19.84
N ALA A 208 -12.41 6.34 19.97
CA ALA A 208 -12.95 6.79 21.24
C ALA A 208 -14.11 5.92 21.75
N TRP A 209 -14.96 5.36 20.86
CA TRP A 209 -16.01 4.43 21.28
C TRP A 209 -15.40 3.14 21.81
N ILE A 210 -14.43 2.55 21.12
CA ILE A 210 -13.74 1.32 21.56
C ILE A 210 -13.09 1.56 22.92
N PHE A 211 -12.27 2.61 23.05
CA PHE A 211 -11.56 2.95 24.28
C PHE A 211 -12.49 3.12 25.50
N ASN A 212 -13.68 3.70 25.31
CA ASN A 212 -14.62 3.94 26.41
C ASN A 212 -15.58 2.77 26.71
N ASN A 213 -15.72 1.78 25.80
CA ASN A 213 -16.70 0.70 25.94
C ASN A 213 -16.07 -0.70 26.04
N VAL A 214 -14.94 -0.95 25.39
CA VAL A 214 -14.21 -2.23 25.46
C VAL A 214 -13.26 -2.18 26.66
N LYS A 215 -13.35 -3.18 27.54
CA LYS A 215 -12.51 -3.28 28.73
C LYS A 215 -11.25 -4.12 28.46
N ASP A 216 -10.09 -3.55 28.75
CA ASP A 216 -8.85 -4.30 28.91
C ASP A 216 -8.98 -5.30 30.07
N VAL A 217 -8.69 -6.58 29.79
CA VAL A 217 -8.70 -7.68 30.77
C VAL A 217 -7.33 -8.32 30.97
N GLY A 218 -6.27 -7.75 30.38
CA GLY A 218 -4.95 -8.37 30.29
C GLY A 218 -4.91 -9.53 29.29
N TYR A 219 -3.73 -10.14 29.19
CA TYR A 219 -3.38 -11.18 28.21
C TYR A 219 -4.45 -12.28 28.03
N ILE A 220 -4.92 -12.44 26.80
CA ILE A 220 -5.77 -13.56 26.38
C ILE A 220 -4.92 -14.57 25.59
N ALA A 221 -5.07 -15.86 25.90
CA ALA A 221 -4.26 -16.94 25.31
C ALA A 221 -4.83 -17.54 24.01
N GLU A 222 -5.87 -16.93 23.46
CA GLU A 222 -6.54 -17.29 22.20
C GLU A 222 -7.18 -16.02 21.64
N ASP A 223 -6.69 -15.51 20.50
CA ASP A 223 -7.31 -14.41 19.74
C ASP A 223 -8.82 -14.65 19.56
N ARG A 224 -9.65 -13.63 19.85
CA ARG A 224 -11.12 -13.76 19.83
C ARG A 224 -11.82 -12.99 18.72
N GLY A 225 -11.13 -12.05 18.10
CA GLY A 225 -11.61 -11.27 16.96
C GLY A 225 -12.55 -10.12 17.31
N ALA A 226 -12.77 -9.27 16.31
CA ALA A 226 -13.48 -8.01 16.42
C ALA A 226 -14.92 -8.19 16.94
N ARG A 227 -15.64 -9.21 16.46
CA ARG A 227 -17.02 -9.48 16.89
C ARG A 227 -17.08 -9.90 18.37
N TYR A 228 -16.09 -10.62 18.90
CA TYR A 228 -16.03 -10.86 20.34
C TYR A 228 -15.77 -9.56 21.10
N ALA A 229 -14.77 -8.78 20.69
CA ALA A 229 -14.41 -7.52 21.35
C ALA A 229 -15.62 -6.57 21.47
N LEU A 230 -16.37 -6.43 20.38
CA LEU A 230 -17.50 -5.49 20.26
C LEU A 230 -18.80 -6.03 20.88
N THR A 231 -19.02 -7.35 20.98
CA THR A 231 -20.22 -7.93 21.61
C THR A 231 -20.03 -8.32 23.08
N ARG A 232 -18.78 -8.53 23.52
CA ARG A 232 -18.42 -8.86 24.92
C ARG A 232 -17.78 -7.71 25.66
N LEU A 233 -17.51 -6.60 24.97
CA LEU A 233 -16.97 -5.36 25.52
C LEU A 233 -15.69 -5.59 26.34
N ARG A 234 -14.82 -6.48 25.86
CA ARG A 234 -13.56 -6.84 26.51
C ARG A 234 -12.55 -7.51 25.57
N GLY A 235 -11.27 -7.41 25.88
CA GLY A 235 -10.18 -8.07 25.15
C GLY A 235 -8.79 -7.60 25.57
N ASP A 236 -7.74 -8.02 24.86
CA ASP A 236 -6.41 -7.37 24.91
C ASP A 236 -6.10 -6.58 23.62
N CYS A 237 -4.87 -6.07 23.46
CA CYS A 237 -4.40 -5.31 22.30
C CYS A 237 -4.85 -5.90 20.93
N THR A 238 -4.94 -7.23 20.85
CA THR A 238 -5.38 -8.00 19.68
C THR A 238 -6.85 -7.74 19.36
N GLU A 239 -7.72 -7.77 20.38
CA GLU A 239 -9.14 -7.43 20.27
C GLU A 239 -9.37 -5.94 20.02
N PHE A 240 -8.60 -5.05 20.67
CA PHE A 240 -8.74 -3.60 20.45
C PHE A 240 -8.36 -3.21 19.02
N ALA A 241 -7.26 -3.77 18.49
CA ALA A 241 -6.83 -3.56 17.11
C ALA A 241 -7.82 -4.16 16.09
N SER A 242 -8.26 -5.40 16.29
CA SER A 242 -9.24 -6.05 15.40
C SER A 242 -10.60 -5.36 15.41
N ALA A 243 -11.12 -4.97 16.59
CA ALA A 243 -12.34 -4.19 16.73
C ALA A 243 -12.32 -2.90 15.92
N PHE A 244 -11.19 -2.16 15.97
CA PHE A 244 -11.03 -0.97 15.15
C PHE A 244 -11.02 -1.31 13.66
N VAL A 245 -10.18 -2.27 13.24
CA VAL A 245 -10.02 -2.60 11.81
C VAL A 245 -11.33 -3.07 11.20
N ALA A 246 -12.13 -3.87 11.90
CA ALA A 246 -13.43 -4.34 11.40
C ALA A 246 -14.45 -3.19 11.25
N LEU A 247 -14.55 -2.29 12.23
CA LEU A 247 -15.43 -1.11 12.15
C LEU A 247 -14.98 -0.15 11.05
N ALA A 248 -13.68 0.13 10.94
CA ALA A 248 -13.13 1.00 9.91
C ALA A 248 -13.35 0.43 8.50
N ARG A 249 -13.13 -0.88 8.29
CA ARG A 249 -13.45 -1.57 7.03
C ARG A 249 -14.94 -1.55 6.71
N ALA A 250 -15.81 -1.79 7.70
CA ALA A 250 -17.27 -1.71 7.52
C ALA A 250 -17.73 -0.29 7.13
N SER A 251 -16.99 0.74 7.53
CA SER A 251 -17.16 2.13 7.10
C SER A 251 -16.42 2.50 5.79
N GLY A 252 -15.81 1.53 5.09
CA GLY A 252 -15.12 1.76 3.81
C GLY A 252 -13.72 2.38 3.93
N VAL A 253 -13.09 2.37 5.12
CA VAL A 253 -11.73 2.86 5.34
C VAL A 253 -10.74 1.68 5.30
N PRO A 254 -9.86 1.57 4.28
CA PRO A 254 -8.89 0.48 4.20
C PRO A 254 -8.00 0.46 5.44
N SER A 255 -7.96 -0.66 6.14
CA SER A 255 -7.34 -0.78 7.47
C SER A 255 -6.71 -2.16 7.67
N ARG A 256 -5.67 -2.26 8.51
CA ARG A 256 -4.96 -3.52 8.83
C ARG A 256 -4.46 -3.54 10.27
N MET A 257 -4.31 -4.73 10.86
CA MET A 257 -3.60 -4.88 12.12
C MET A 257 -2.08 -4.89 11.88
N VAL A 258 -1.33 -4.39 12.86
CA VAL A 258 0.14 -4.41 12.89
C VAL A 258 0.59 -4.84 14.28
N GLY A 259 1.55 -5.76 14.33
CA GLY A 259 2.17 -6.28 15.54
C GLY A 259 3.64 -5.84 15.64
N GLY A 260 4.11 -5.59 16.85
CA GLY A 260 5.46 -5.09 17.09
C GLY A 260 5.68 -4.63 18.51
N PHE A 261 6.51 -3.60 18.71
CA PHE A 261 6.92 -3.14 20.03
C PHE A 261 6.78 -1.63 20.19
N ILE A 262 6.28 -1.15 21.34
CA ILE A 262 6.28 0.28 21.67
C ILE A 262 7.55 0.62 22.47
N LEU A 263 8.34 1.56 21.98
CA LEU A 263 9.62 1.97 22.57
C LEU A 263 9.65 3.46 22.91
N GLU A 264 9.30 3.79 24.15
CA GLU A 264 9.45 5.14 24.70
C GLU A 264 10.92 5.58 24.77
N ASN A 265 11.68 4.99 25.70
CA ASN A 265 13.02 5.44 26.10
C ASN A 265 14.10 4.33 25.99
N SER A 266 13.71 3.09 25.65
CA SER A 266 14.62 1.95 25.52
C SER A 266 14.96 1.66 24.06
N SER A 267 16.23 1.37 23.79
CA SER A 267 16.70 0.71 22.56
C SER A 267 16.72 -0.82 22.68
N LYS A 268 16.52 -1.38 23.88
CA LYS A 268 16.36 -2.82 24.10
C LYS A 268 14.88 -3.19 24.05
N LEU A 269 14.50 -4.16 23.20
CA LEU A 269 13.16 -4.75 23.24
C LEU A 269 13.02 -5.70 24.44
N GLN A 270 11.81 -5.81 24.97
CA GLN A 270 11.42 -6.81 25.97
C GLN A 270 10.10 -7.44 25.52
N ALA A 271 9.80 -8.68 25.94
CA ALA A 271 8.59 -9.39 25.50
C ALA A 271 7.30 -8.69 25.98
N GLU A 272 7.40 -8.02 27.13
CA GLU A 272 6.39 -7.23 27.82
C GLU A 272 6.11 -5.89 27.11
N SER A 273 7.00 -5.45 26.21
CA SER A 273 6.81 -4.26 25.36
C SER A 273 6.13 -4.59 24.03
N TYR A 274 5.71 -5.85 23.82
CA TYR A 274 4.97 -6.26 22.64
C TYR A 274 3.56 -5.65 22.62
N HIS A 275 3.10 -5.20 21.44
CA HIS A 275 1.77 -4.66 21.26
C HIS A 275 1.18 -4.96 19.87
N ASN A 276 -0.15 -5.08 19.81
CA ASN A 276 -0.93 -5.07 18.57
C ASN A 276 -1.67 -3.74 18.44
N TRP A 277 -1.59 -3.10 17.28
CA TRP A 277 -2.33 -1.88 16.95
C TRP A 277 -2.88 -1.95 15.52
N ALA A 278 -3.50 -0.87 15.06
CA ALA A 278 -4.06 -0.76 13.71
C ALA A 278 -3.35 0.32 12.89
N GLU A 279 -3.30 0.11 11.57
CA GLU A 279 -3.04 1.15 10.59
C GLU A 279 -4.29 1.38 9.72
N TYR A 280 -4.60 2.64 9.43
CA TYR A 280 -5.69 3.01 8.53
C TYR A 280 -5.21 3.93 7.40
N LYS A 281 -5.82 3.82 6.22
CA LYS A 281 -5.52 4.67 5.06
C LYS A 281 -6.04 6.09 5.27
N PHE A 282 -5.20 7.09 4.99
CA PHE A 282 -5.63 8.48 4.91
C PHE A 282 -4.78 9.25 3.90
N GLY A 283 -5.40 9.74 2.83
CA GLY A 283 -4.66 10.30 1.70
C GLY A 283 -3.75 9.25 1.05
N ASP A 284 -2.50 9.61 0.77
CA ASP A 284 -1.47 8.73 0.20
C ASP A 284 -0.72 7.87 1.23
N ALA A 285 -0.78 8.20 2.52
CA ALA A 285 -0.12 7.48 3.61
C ALA A 285 -1.02 6.46 4.36
N TRP A 286 -0.42 5.72 5.30
CA TRP A 286 -1.11 4.97 6.36
C TRP A 286 -0.77 5.54 7.74
N LYS A 287 -1.75 5.57 8.64
CA LYS A 287 -1.67 6.25 9.94
C LYS A 287 -1.83 5.27 11.09
N ILE A 288 -1.03 5.47 12.16
CA ILE A 288 -1.12 4.68 13.39
C ILE A 288 -2.43 4.99 14.11
N LEU A 289 -3.07 3.93 14.61
CA LEU A 289 -4.16 4.00 15.56
C LEU A 289 -4.07 2.86 16.57
N ASP A 290 -4.14 3.21 17.84
CA ASP A 290 -4.17 2.28 18.97
C ASP A 290 -5.39 2.61 19.83
N ALA A 291 -6.40 1.76 19.74
CA ALA A 291 -7.68 1.96 20.41
C ALA A 291 -7.65 1.58 21.90
N GLN A 292 -6.62 0.86 22.37
CA GLN A 292 -6.43 0.54 23.79
C GLN A 292 -5.82 1.73 24.52
N SER A 293 -4.93 2.48 23.86
CA SER A 293 -4.28 3.69 24.38
C SER A 293 -4.92 5.01 23.91
N ASN A 294 -6.02 4.96 23.14
CA ASN A 294 -6.72 6.10 22.51
C ASN A 294 -5.80 7.00 21.64
N ILE A 295 -4.78 6.40 21.02
CA ILE A 295 -3.81 7.08 20.16
C ILE A 295 -4.31 7.06 18.71
N VAL A 296 -4.33 8.22 18.05
CA VAL A 296 -4.78 8.38 16.66
C VAL A 296 -3.93 9.43 15.94
N ASP A 297 -3.16 8.99 14.95
CA ASP A 297 -2.27 9.83 14.12
C ASP A 297 -1.09 10.44 14.91
N SER A 298 -0.48 9.66 15.81
CA SER A 298 0.70 10.04 16.59
C SER A 298 1.55 8.81 16.96
N GLY A 299 2.66 9.00 17.69
CA GLY A 299 3.50 7.90 18.20
C GLY A 299 4.54 7.34 17.22
N TYR A 300 4.64 7.85 15.99
CA TYR A 300 5.47 7.31 14.90
C TYR A 300 6.96 7.04 15.24
N GLY A 301 7.56 7.73 16.22
CA GLY A 301 8.94 7.47 16.70
C GLY A 301 9.09 6.35 17.76
N GLN A 302 7.98 5.72 18.17
CA GLN A 302 7.90 4.76 19.28
C GLN A 302 7.42 3.37 18.84
N TYR A 303 6.39 3.28 17.99
CA TYR A 303 5.83 2.01 17.52
C TYR A 303 6.73 1.35 16.46
N ILE A 304 7.39 0.23 16.75
CA ILE A 304 8.25 -0.48 15.80
C ILE A 304 7.49 -1.67 15.18
N SER A 305 7.13 -1.60 13.90
CA SER A 305 6.43 -2.68 13.20
C SER A 305 7.34 -3.88 12.98
N PHE A 306 6.91 -5.07 13.41
CA PHE A 306 7.56 -6.35 13.10
C PHE A 306 6.70 -7.25 12.20
N TYR A 307 5.37 -7.13 12.28
CA TYR A 307 4.44 -7.97 11.54
C TYR A 307 3.21 -7.20 11.06
N ASN A 308 2.93 -7.27 9.76
CA ASN A 308 1.69 -6.83 9.14
C ASN A 308 0.75 -8.05 9.06
N PHE A 309 -0.47 -7.93 9.59
CA PHE A 309 -1.46 -9.01 9.49
C PHE A 309 -2.13 -9.04 8.11
N ASP A 310 -2.50 -10.24 7.69
CA ASP A 310 -3.25 -10.55 6.45
C ASP A 310 -4.18 -11.76 6.65
N GLY A 311 -5.04 -12.03 5.68
CA GLY A 311 -6.00 -13.14 5.72
C GLY A 311 -5.42 -14.56 5.69
N PHE A 312 -4.08 -14.69 5.71
CA PHE A 312 -3.37 -15.96 5.85
C PHE A 312 -2.61 -16.06 7.17
N SER A 313 -2.58 -15.00 7.97
CA SER A 313 -1.84 -14.89 9.21
C SER A 313 -2.44 -15.83 10.27
N ARG A 314 -1.61 -16.77 10.74
CA ARG A 314 -1.94 -17.74 11.81
C ARG A 314 -1.09 -17.51 13.06
N LEU A 315 -0.74 -16.25 13.30
CA LEU A 315 -0.18 -15.82 14.57
C LEU A 315 -1.31 -15.68 15.57
N GLU A 316 -1.54 -16.74 16.34
CA GLU A 316 -2.33 -16.68 17.56
C GLU A 316 -1.35 -16.36 18.71
N ASN A 317 -1.64 -15.34 19.52
CA ASN A 317 -0.83 -14.82 20.63
C ASN A 317 0.55 -14.19 20.31
N SER A 318 0.90 -13.19 21.12
CA SER A 318 2.18 -12.44 21.13
C SER A 318 3.45 -13.28 21.33
N GLN A 319 3.35 -14.54 21.79
CA GLN A 319 4.52 -15.41 21.98
C GLN A 319 4.96 -16.14 20.69
N ARG A 320 4.22 -16.03 19.58
CA ARG A 320 4.58 -16.66 18.29
C ARG A 320 5.52 -15.82 17.42
N PHE A 321 6.28 -14.89 18.01
CA PHE A 321 7.31 -14.10 17.33
C PHE A 321 8.56 -14.90 16.93
N LEU A 322 8.54 -16.21 17.20
CA LEU A 322 9.58 -17.16 16.93
C LEU A 322 9.01 -18.58 16.75
N SER A 323 9.72 -19.40 16.00
CA SER A 323 9.42 -20.82 15.75
C SER A 323 10.73 -21.60 15.77
N TYR A 324 10.78 -22.70 16.50
CA TYR A 324 12.03 -23.38 16.81
C TYR A 324 11.90 -24.90 16.85
N ASP A 325 13.02 -25.59 16.67
CA ASP A 325 13.15 -27.03 16.86
C ASP A 325 12.65 -27.44 18.25
N GLN A 326 11.74 -28.41 18.33
CA GLN A 326 11.10 -28.81 19.59
C GLN A 326 12.09 -29.30 20.67
N ARG A 327 13.33 -29.65 20.31
CA ARG A 327 14.40 -30.04 21.26
C ARG A 327 15.03 -28.83 21.97
N LEU A 328 14.75 -27.62 21.51
CA LEU A 328 15.17 -26.37 22.15
C LEU A 328 14.12 -25.85 23.16
N PHE A 329 14.59 -25.00 24.06
CA PHE A 329 13.84 -24.00 24.80
C PHE A 329 14.36 -22.63 24.35
N VAL A 330 13.46 -21.68 24.10
CA VAL A 330 13.80 -20.35 23.59
C VAL A 330 13.05 -19.28 24.39
N GLN A 331 13.78 -18.29 24.90
CA GLN A 331 13.24 -17.18 25.69
C GLN A 331 13.86 -15.87 25.25
N MET A 332 13.05 -14.83 25.08
CA MET A 332 13.51 -13.45 24.82
C MET A 332 14.12 -12.85 26.10
N LEU A 333 15.23 -12.12 25.98
CA LEU A 333 16.05 -11.63 27.10
C LEU A 333 16.02 -10.12 27.28
#